data_AF-A0A954MUM0-F1
#
_entry.id   AF-A0A954MUM0-F1
#
_cell.length_a   1.000
_cell.length_b   1.000
_cell.length_c   1.000
_cell.angle_alpha   90.00
_cell.angle_beta   90.00
_cell.angle_gamma   90.00
#
_symmetry.space_group_name_H-M   'P 1'
#
loop_
_entity.id
_entity.type
_entity.pdbx_description
1 polymer ?
#
loop_
_entity_poly.entity_id
_entity_poly.type
_entity_poly.pdbx_seq_one_letter_code
_entity_poly.pdbx_strand_id
1 'polypeptide(L)'
;MTLSQLLKEIFRGDIQFRGEQYLKKEQVTLSRITSEDIHGLVTDGREYQTHLHRDDNDLRMYCSCRPDSKTDVLCKHVWGTILAVDQARILPSSIKPGYLPPFAVASDGFSATEIDWDDDDLDFPTGGGQRYQMPTTQAIAAPSLRVWDEQLLKLRETLHAKDSARSTETREREIRYEIDLTLSREQGQLVIETSQRQRRGNGEW
;
A
#
# COMPACT_ATOMS: atom_id res chain seq x y z
N MET A 1 -2.69 13.89 -5.46
CA MET A 1 -1.64 13.52 -6.43
C MET A 1 -1.13 12.14 -6.04
N THR A 2 -1.03 11.23 -7.00
CA THR A 2 -0.46 9.89 -6.78
C THR A 2 1.07 9.90 -6.98
N LEU A 3 1.76 8.80 -6.70
CA LEU A 3 3.22 8.73 -6.83
C LEU A 3 3.67 8.90 -8.29
N SER A 4 2.97 8.25 -9.22
CA SER A 4 3.24 8.42 -10.65
C SER A 4 3.05 9.86 -11.11
N GLN A 5 2.04 10.57 -10.61
CA GLN A 5 1.81 11.97 -10.95
C GLN A 5 2.95 12.88 -10.46
N LEU A 6 3.53 12.60 -9.30
CA LEU A 6 4.66 13.36 -8.75
C LEU A 6 5.93 13.12 -9.56
N LEU A 7 6.20 11.88 -9.95
CA LEU A 7 7.43 11.49 -10.63
C LEU A 7 7.37 11.60 -12.16
N LYS A 8 6.18 11.87 -12.73
CA LYS A 8 5.94 11.86 -14.18
C LYS A 8 6.95 12.69 -14.96
N GLU A 9 7.26 13.90 -14.50
CA GLU A 9 8.16 14.83 -15.19
C GLU A 9 9.61 14.33 -15.25
N ILE A 10 10.01 13.45 -14.34
CA ILE A 10 11.37 12.88 -14.27
C ILE A 10 11.53 11.74 -15.30
N PHE A 11 10.43 11.04 -15.63
CA PHE A 11 10.44 9.94 -16.59
C PHE A 11 10.13 10.43 -18.00
N ARG A 12 10.91 10.00 -18.99
CA ARG A 12 10.61 10.31 -20.39
C ARG A 12 9.34 9.60 -20.87
N GLY A 13 8.59 10.22 -21.78
CA GLY A 13 7.30 9.70 -22.25
C GLY A 13 7.35 8.29 -22.87
N ASP A 14 8.45 7.92 -23.52
CA ASP A 14 8.65 6.57 -24.07
C ASP A 14 8.84 5.51 -22.97
N ILE A 15 9.49 5.89 -21.86
CA ILE A 15 9.62 5.04 -20.68
C ILE A 15 8.27 4.89 -19.99
N GLN A 16 7.52 6.00 -19.87
CA GLN A 16 6.17 5.99 -19.28
C GLN A 16 5.25 5.04 -20.04
N PHE A 17 5.16 5.22 -21.35
CA PHE A 17 4.32 4.38 -22.23
C PHE A 17 4.69 2.90 -22.11
N ARG A 18 5.98 2.56 -22.12
CA ARG A 18 6.41 1.16 -21.97
C ARG A 18 6.09 0.59 -20.60
N GLY A 19 6.31 1.32 -19.52
CA GLY A 19 5.98 0.84 -18.16
C GLY A 19 4.48 0.63 -17.95
N GLU A 20 3.62 1.47 -18.56
CA GLU A 20 2.17 1.23 -18.57
C GLU A 20 1.79 -0.09 -19.28
N GLN A 21 2.50 -0.46 -20.35
CA GLN A 21 2.26 -1.74 -21.04
C GLN A 21 2.62 -2.94 -20.16
N TYR A 22 3.68 -2.85 -19.34
CA TYR A 22 4.04 -3.92 -18.40
C TYR A 22 2.98 -4.09 -17.30
N LEU A 23 2.45 -2.97 -16.77
CA LEU A 23 1.37 -3.02 -15.79
C LEU A 23 0.09 -3.63 -16.37
N LYS A 24 -0.31 -3.20 -17.58
CA LYS A 24 -1.51 -3.73 -18.26
C LYS A 24 -1.43 -5.23 -18.57
N LYS A 25 -0.21 -5.76 -18.71
CA LYS A 25 0.05 -7.18 -18.93
C LYS A 25 0.27 -7.96 -17.63
N GLU A 26 0.05 -7.32 -16.47
CA GLU A 26 0.26 -7.91 -15.14
C GLU A 26 1.67 -8.47 -14.92
N GLN A 27 2.66 -7.89 -15.62
CA GLN A 27 4.06 -8.31 -15.56
C GLN A 27 4.81 -7.67 -14.39
N VAL A 28 4.10 -7.05 -13.44
CA VAL A 28 4.67 -6.32 -12.31
C VAL A 28 4.03 -6.86 -11.03
N THR A 29 4.84 -7.43 -10.15
CA THR A 29 4.39 -7.95 -8.86
C THR A 29 5.15 -7.26 -7.73
N LEU A 30 4.43 -6.81 -6.70
CA LEU A 30 5.04 -6.25 -5.49
C LEU A 30 5.22 -7.38 -4.47
N SER A 31 6.45 -7.63 -4.06
CA SER A 31 6.80 -8.80 -3.23
C SER A 31 6.91 -8.47 -1.75
N ARG A 32 7.56 -7.33 -1.42
CA ARG A 32 7.75 -6.89 -0.04
C ARG A 32 7.52 -5.39 0.06
N ILE A 33 6.67 -5.00 1.00
CA ILE A 33 6.33 -3.61 1.29
C ILE A 33 6.59 -3.37 2.78
N THR A 34 7.39 -2.38 3.08
CA THR A 34 7.66 -1.86 4.43
C THR A 34 7.39 -0.36 4.43
N SER A 35 7.50 0.33 5.57
CA SER A 35 7.28 1.78 5.61
C SER A 35 8.28 2.59 4.76
N GLU A 36 9.49 2.06 4.57
CA GLU A 36 10.58 2.74 3.85
C GLU A 36 10.97 2.06 2.53
N ASP A 37 10.66 0.78 2.34
CA ASP A 37 11.11 0.00 1.18
C ASP A 37 9.96 -0.70 0.48
N ILE A 38 9.95 -0.63 -0.85
CA ILE A 38 9.11 -1.44 -1.73
C ILE A 38 10.00 -2.23 -2.68
N HIS A 39 9.84 -3.55 -2.67
CA HIS A 39 10.47 -4.45 -3.63
C HIS A 39 9.45 -4.90 -4.68
N GLY A 40 9.80 -4.74 -5.95
CA GLY A 40 9.02 -5.20 -7.09
C GLY A 40 9.79 -6.23 -7.91
N LEU A 41 9.05 -7.07 -8.62
CA LEU A 41 9.54 -7.99 -9.63
C LEU A 41 8.84 -7.66 -10.95
N VAL A 42 9.61 -7.49 -12.02
CA VAL A 42 9.09 -7.18 -13.35
C VAL A 42 9.57 -8.19 -14.37
N THR A 43 8.63 -8.85 -15.07
CA THR A 43 8.93 -9.87 -16.06
C THR A 43 8.99 -9.25 -17.46
N ASP A 44 10.20 -9.15 -18.03
CA ASP A 44 10.45 -8.59 -19.37
C ASP A 44 11.38 -9.54 -20.14
N GLY A 45 10.84 -10.73 -20.47
CA GLY A 45 11.59 -11.89 -20.98
C GLY A 45 12.45 -12.60 -19.93
N ARG A 46 12.83 -11.89 -18.87
CA ARG A 46 13.49 -12.35 -17.65
C ARG A 46 13.03 -11.48 -16.50
N GLU A 47 13.19 -11.96 -15.28
CA GLU A 47 12.78 -11.25 -14.08
C GLU A 47 13.80 -10.17 -13.71
N TYR A 48 13.32 -8.94 -13.55
CA TYR A 48 14.09 -7.81 -13.05
C TYR A 48 13.56 -7.40 -11.68
N GLN A 49 14.47 -7.19 -10.74
CA GLN A 49 14.13 -6.74 -9.39
C GLN A 49 14.20 -5.21 -9.36
N THR A 50 13.14 -4.59 -8.88
CA THR A 50 13.05 -3.15 -8.64
C THR A 50 13.00 -2.88 -7.15
N HIS A 51 13.58 -1.77 -6.74
CA HIS A 51 13.58 -1.35 -5.34
C HIS A 51 13.33 0.15 -5.26
N LEU A 52 12.33 0.54 -4.48
CA LEU A 52 12.00 1.92 -4.16
C LEU A 52 12.29 2.10 -2.67
N HIS A 53 13.30 2.91 -2.35
CA HIS A 53 13.69 3.23 -0.98
C HIS A 53 13.34 4.68 -0.68
N ARG A 54 12.60 4.90 0.38
CA ARG A 54 12.28 6.21 0.92
C ARG A 54 13.33 6.61 1.95
N ASP A 55 13.89 7.79 1.77
CA ASP A 55 14.86 8.40 2.67
C ASP A 55 14.30 9.77 3.10
N ASP A 56 13.54 9.77 4.20
CA ASP A 56 12.72 10.89 4.72
C ASP A 56 11.74 11.48 3.70
N ASN A 57 12.26 12.27 2.76
CA ASN A 57 11.49 12.97 1.75
C ASN A 57 11.91 12.66 0.32
N ASP A 58 13.06 12.00 0.16
CA ASP A 58 13.58 11.62 -1.13
C ASP A 58 13.24 10.16 -1.43
N LEU A 59 13.11 9.86 -2.72
CA LEU A 59 12.87 8.50 -3.20
C LEU A 59 14.05 8.05 -4.05
N ARG A 60 14.78 7.05 -3.56
CA ARG A 60 15.84 6.39 -4.30
C ARG A 60 15.29 5.20 -5.07
N MET A 61 15.70 5.06 -6.32
CA MET A 61 15.16 4.07 -7.25
C MET A 61 16.26 3.20 -7.82
N TYR A 62 16.10 1.89 -7.68
CA TYR A 62 17.02 0.89 -8.19
C TYR A 62 16.31 -0.14 -9.07
N CYS A 63 17.04 -0.66 -10.06
CA CYS A 63 16.60 -1.78 -10.86
C CYS A 63 17.78 -2.65 -11.30
N SER A 64 17.61 -3.98 -11.21
CA SER A 64 18.61 -4.95 -11.66
C SER A 64 18.88 -4.93 -13.17
N CYS A 65 18.06 -4.24 -13.97
CA CYS A 65 18.35 -4.04 -15.39
C CYS A 65 19.59 -3.17 -15.64
N ARG A 66 20.05 -2.42 -14.62
CA ARG A 66 21.23 -1.56 -14.68
C ARG A 66 21.97 -1.59 -13.34
N PRO A 67 22.66 -2.70 -13.02
CA PRO A 67 23.20 -2.96 -11.70
C PRO A 67 24.30 -1.97 -11.27
N ASP A 68 25.06 -1.41 -12.23
CA ASP A 68 26.21 -0.53 -11.97
C ASP A 68 25.86 0.96 -11.82
N SER A 69 24.57 1.30 -11.69
CA SER A 69 24.16 2.69 -11.55
C SER A 69 24.49 3.24 -10.16
N LYS A 70 25.32 4.29 -10.11
CA LYS A 70 25.57 5.07 -8.88
C LYS A 70 24.47 6.11 -8.58
N THR A 71 23.52 6.27 -9.50
CA THR A 71 22.42 7.22 -9.45
C THR A 71 21.09 6.49 -9.62
N ASP A 72 19.99 7.18 -9.36
CA ASP A 72 18.65 6.62 -9.55
C ASP A 72 18.43 6.10 -10.96
N VAL A 73 17.84 4.90 -11.04
CA VAL A 73 17.57 4.22 -12.31
C VAL A 73 16.20 4.62 -12.82
N LEU A 74 16.18 5.44 -13.86
CA LEU A 74 14.97 5.78 -14.60
C LEU A 74 14.78 4.81 -15.76
N CYS A 75 14.11 3.68 -15.50
CA CYS A 75 13.81 2.69 -16.52
C CYS A 75 12.33 2.30 -16.52
N LYS A 76 11.92 1.56 -17.56
CA LYS A 76 10.54 1.11 -17.76
C LYS A 76 10.04 0.17 -16.65
N HIS A 77 10.94 -0.62 -16.04
CA HIS A 77 10.62 -1.53 -14.95
C HIS A 77 10.31 -0.77 -13.65
N VAL A 78 11.13 0.23 -13.31
CA VAL A 78 10.88 1.12 -12.16
C VAL A 78 9.57 1.86 -12.34
N TRP A 79 9.33 2.43 -13.54
CA TRP A 79 8.06 3.09 -13.83
C TRP A 79 6.85 2.15 -13.68
N GLY A 80 6.94 0.94 -14.21
CA GLY A 80 5.89 -0.07 -14.03
C GLY A 80 5.63 -0.38 -12.54
N THR A 81 6.69 -0.43 -11.73
CA THR A 81 6.58 -0.63 -10.28
C THR A 81 5.89 0.55 -9.60
N ILE A 82 6.24 1.79 -9.96
CA ILE A 82 5.59 3.01 -9.43
C ILE A 82 4.08 3.00 -9.75
N LEU A 83 3.70 2.60 -10.96
CA LEU A 83 2.28 2.49 -11.33
C LEU A 83 1.57 1.37 -10.54
N ALA A 84 2.23 0.24 -10.32
CA ALA A 84 1.69 -0.84 -9.50
C ALA A 84 1.47 -0.40 -8.05
N VAL A 85 2.37 0.42 -7.49
CA VAL A 85 2.23 1.02 -6.16
C VAL A 85 1.00 1.92 -6.08
N ASP A 86 0.77 2.75 -7.10
CA ASP A 86 -0.42 3.59 -7.20
C ASP A 86 -1.71 2.76 -7.32
N GLN A 87 -1.70 1.69 -8.13
CA GLN A 87 -2.84 0.79 -8.31
C GLN A 87 -3.18 0.03 -7.03
N ALA A 88 -2.16 -0.42 -6.31
CA ALA A 88 -2.30 -1.11 -5.02
C ALA A 88 -2.67 -0.18 -3.86
N ARG A 89 -2.71 1.15 -4.09
CA ARG A 89 -3.00 2.19 -3.06
C ARG A 89 -2.12 2.05 -1.80
N ILE A 90 -0.86 1.67 -1.99
CA ILE A 90 0.12 1.54 -0.90
C ILE A 90 0.46 2.90 -0.31
N LEU A 91 0.33 3.97 -1.10
CA LEU A 91 0.44 5.34 -0.62
C LEU A 91 -0.96 5.96 -0.46
N PRO A 92 -1.15 6.87 0.51
CA PRO A 92 -2.37 7.65 0.60
C PRO A 92 -2.61 8.39 -0.73
N SER A 93 -3.87 8.50 -1.12
CA SER A 93 -4.31 9.02 -2.42
C SER A 93 -3.90 10.49 -2.71
N SER A 94 -3.37 11.19 -1.70
CA SER A 94 -2.89 12.56 -1.80
C SER A 94 -1.47 12.73 -1.22
N ILE A 95 -0.48 12.62 -2.09
CA ILE A 95 0.91 13.02 -1.82
C ILE A 95 1.04 14.52 -2.08
N LYS A 96 1.74 15.25 -1.20
CA LYS A 96 2.06 16.67 -1.39
C LYS A 96 3.44 16.79 -2.06
N PRO A 97 3.64 17.74 -2.98
CA PRO A 97 4.98 18.03 -3.51
C PRO A 97 5.96 18.33 -2.37
N GLY A 98 7.10 17.64 -2.34
CA GLY A 98 8.09 17.79 -1.28
C GLY A 98 7.67 17.19 0.08
N TYR A 99 6.65 16.32 0.11
CA TYR A 99 6.40 15.42 1.25
C TYR A 99 6.04 14.02 0.75
N LEU A 100 6.95 13.07 0.89
CA LEU A 100 6.67 11.65 0.63
C LEU A 100 6.30 10.94 1.94
N PRO A 101 5.03 10.51 2.14
CA PRO A 101 4.65 9.78 3.34
C PRO A 101 5.26 8.38 3.36
N PRO A 102 5.39 7.74 4.54
CA PRO A 102 5.77 6.34 4.63
C PRO A 102 4.82 5.47 3.81
N PHE A 103 5.35 4.42 3.18
CA PHE A 103 4.52 3.47 2.47
C PHE A 103 3.59 2.77 3.47
N ALA A 104 2.29 2.78 3.23
CA ALA A 104 1.35 2.10 4.09
C ALA A 104 1.54 0.59 3.87
N VAL A 105 1.95 -0.10 4.92
CA VAL A 105 1.80 -1.55 4.98
C VAL A 105 0.28 -1.76 5.04
N ALA A 106 -0.35 -2.05 3.90
CA ALA A 106 -1.77 -2.36 3.89
C ALA A 106 -2.00 -3.50 4.90
N SER A 107 -2.65 -3.18 6.01
CA SER A 107 -3.15 -4.15 6.99
C SER A 107 -4.46 -4.78 6.52
N ASP A 108 -4.78 -4.67 5.23
CA ASP A 108 -5.98 -5.24 4.65
C ASP A 108 -5.56 -6.39 3.75
N GLY A 109 -6.12 -7.55 4.05
CA GLY A 109 -5.77 -8.85 3.51
C GLY A 109 -5.49 -8.80 2.02
N PHE A 110 -4.28 -9.24 1.66
CA PHE A 110 -4.16 -10.13 0.53
C PHE A 110 -5.12 -11.31 0.79
N SER A 111 -6.39 -11.17 0.39
CA SER A 111 -7.08 -12.31 -0.18
C SER A 111 -6.24 -12.63 -1.40
N ALA A 112 -5.37 -13.62 -1.27
CA ALA A 112 -4.94 -14.37 -2.43
C ALA A 112 -6.24 -14.71 -3.15
N THR A 113 -6.57 -13.98 -4.20
CA THR A 113 -7.50 -14.49 -5.19
C THR A 113 -6.86 -15.81 -5.56
N GLU A 114 -7.49 -16.88 -5.09
CA GLU A 114 -7.24 -18.22 -5.56
C GLU A 114 -7.11 -18.08 -7.08
N ILE A 115 -5.93 -18.39 -7.59
CA ILE A 115 -5.77 -18.57 -9.03
C ILE A 115 -6.63 -19.79 -9.32
N ASP A 116 -7.88 -19.52 -9.67
CA ASP A 116 -8.81 -20.47 -10.22
C ASP A 116 -8.23 -20.86 -11.58
N TRP A 117 -7.55 -22.01 -11.60
CA TRP A 117 -7.06 -22.62 -12.83
C TRP A 117 -8.22 -23.28 -13.58
N ASP A 118 -9.29 -22.52 -13.85
CA ASP A 118 -10.41 -22.99 -14.65
C ASP A 118 -10.92 -21.86 -15.55
N ASP A 119 -10.22 -21.65 -16.66
CA ASP A 119 -10.85 -21.12 -17.86
C ASP A 119 -10.34 -21.92 -19.06
N ASP A 120 -11.03 -23.02 -19.30
CA ASP A 120 -11.03 -23.79 -20.53
C ASP A 120 -11.54 -22.88 -21.68
N ASP A 121 -10.65 -22.52 -22.61
CA ASP A 121 -11.03 -22.26 -24.00
C ASP A 121 -9.80 -22.37 -24.92
N LEU A 122 -9.32 -23.60 -25.11
CA LEU A 122 -8.54 -23.96 -26.30
C LEU A 122 -9.19 -25.15 -27.01
N ASP A 123 -9.87 -24.82 -28.10
CA ASP A 123 -10.53 -25.70 -29.04
C ASP A 123 -9.49 -26.65 -29.70
N PHE A 124 -9.41 -27.90 -29.20
CA PHE A 124 -8.66 -28.99 -29.81
C PHE A 124 -9.64 -30.10 -30.24
N PRO A 125 -9.59 -30.55 -31.51
CA PRO A 125 -10.64 -31.43 -32.02
C PRO A 125 -10.42 -32.90 -31.64
N THR A 126 -11.55 -33.61 -31.63
CA THR A 126 -11.78 -35.06 -31.83
C THR A 126 -11.60 -36.05 -30.66
N GLY A 127 -12.71 -36.70 -30.29
CA GLY A 127 -12.72 -38.14 -29.99
C GLY A 127 -13.53 -38.61 -28.77
N GLY A 128 -14.81 -38.93 -28.97
CA GLY A 128 -15.55 -40.07 -28.37
C GLY A 128 -15.47 -40.38 -26.86
N GLY A 129 -16.58 -40.10 -26.15
CA GLY A 129 -17.24 -41.05 -25.22
C GLY A 129 -16.66 -41.27 -23.80
N GLN A 130 -17.38 -40.81 -22.78
CA GLN A 130 -18.02 -41.61 -21.70
C GLN A 130 -18.39 -40.69 -20.52
N ARG A 131 -19.65 -40.79 -20.05
CA ARG A 131 -20.14 -40.08 -18.87
C ARG A 131 -19.60 -40.73 -17.60
N TYR A 132 -18.66 -40.07 -16.93
CA TYR A 132 -18.31 -40.38 -15.54
C TYR A 132 -19.14 -39.50 -14.59
N GLN A 133 -19.92 -40.12 -13.71
CA GLN A 133 -20.53 -39.47 -12.55
C GLN A 133 -19.45 -39.30 -11.46
N MET A 134 -19.17 -38.05 -11.08
CA MET A 134 -18.27 -37.75 -9.97
C MET A 134 -18.99 -37.95 -8.62
N PRO A 135 -18.33 -38.58 -7.62
CA PRO A 135 -18.88 -38.68 -6.28
C PRO A 135 -18.75 -37.33 -5.54
N THR A 136 -19.78 -36.98 -4.77
CA THR A 136 -19.82 -35.78 -3.92
C THR A 136 -18.74 -35.86 -2.83
N THR A 137 -17.68 -35.07 -2.97
CA THR A 137 -16.61 -34.98 -1.96
C THR A 137 -17.09 -34.11 -0.78
N GLN A 138 -17.07 -34.71 0.40
CA GLN A 138 -17.36 -34.06 1.68
C GLN A 138 -16.35 -32.94 1.97
N ALA A 139 -16.84 -31.82 2.52
CA ALA A 139 -16.05 -30.67 2.92
C ALA A 139 -15.00 -31.06 3.98
N ILE A 140 -13.72 -30.92 3.63
CA ILE A 140 -12.59 -31.09 4.55
C ILE A 140 -12.50 -29.82 5.39
N ALA A 141 -12.64 -29.94 6.71
CA ALA A 141 -12.52 -28.83 7.64
C ALA A 141 -11.12 -28.20 7.57
N ALA A 142 -11.08 -26.86 7.59
CA ALA A 142 -9.84 -26.08 7.58
C ALA A 142 -8.87 -26.54 8.69
N PRO A 143 -7.55 -26.60 8.42
CA PRO A 143 -6.58 -27.06 9.41
C PRO A 143 -6.55 -26.11 10.61
N SER A 144 -6.65 -26.67 11.82
CA SER A 144 -6.49 -25.92 13.07
C SER A 144 -5.12 -25.25 13.09
N LEU A 145 -5.09 -23.95 13.37
CA LEU A 145 -3.86 -23.16 13.45
C LEU A 145 -2.89 -23.80 14.46
N ARG A 146 -1.59 -23.64 14.21
CA ARG A 146 -0.56 -24.14 15.13
C ARG A 146 -0.60 -23.30 16.40
N VAL A 147 -0.29 -23.92 17.55
CA VAL A 147 -0.34 -23.26 18.87
C VAL A 147 0.44 -21.93 18.92
N TRP A 148 1.57 -21.83 18.20
CA TRP A 148 2.36 -20.60 18.17
C TRP A 148 1.73 -19.50 17.29
N ASP A 149 0.98 -19.87 16.24
CA ASP A 149 0.21 -18.92 15.41
C ASP A 149 -0.92 -18.28 16.23
N GLU A 150 -1.61 -19.08 17.05
CA GLU A 150 -2.66 -18.59 17.96
C GLU A 150 -2.09 -17.59 19.00
N GLN A 151 -0.90 -17.87 19.52
CA GLN A 151 -0.22 -16.98 20.46
C GLN A 151 0.15 -15.62 19.82
N LEU A 152 0.61 -15.64 18.57
CA LEU A 152 0.94 -14.42 17.82
C LEU A 152 -0.30 -13.60 17.46
N LEU A 153 -1.39 -14.26 17.05
CA LEU A 153 -2.68 -13.60 16.80
C LEU A 153 -3.22 -12.93 18.05
N LYS A 154 -3.16 -13.63 19.20
CA LYS A 154 -3.57 -13.06 20.49
C LYS A 154 -2.72 -11.85 20.87
N LEU A 155 -1.41 -11.92 20.66
CA LEU A 155 -0.51 -10.79 20.93
C LEU A 155 -0.87 -9.58 20.05
N ARG A 156 -1.09 -9.82 18.74
CA ARG A 156 -1.54 -8.79 17.79
C ARG A 156 -2.82 -8.12 18.27
N GLU A 157 -3.84 -8.89 18.62
CA GLU A 157 -5.12 -8.36 19.12
C GLU A 157 -4.96 -7.51 20.38
N THR A 158 -4.14 -7.97 21.33
CA THR A 158 -3.90 -7.19 22.57
C THR A 158 -3.19 -5.86 22.32
N LEU A 159 -2.25 -5.81 21.37
CA LEU A 159 -1.55 -4.58 21.00
C LEU A 159 -2.48 -3.61 20.27
N HIS A 160 -3.24 -4.10 19.28
CA HIS A 160 -4.22 -3.29 18.55
C HIS A 160 -5.32 -2.74 19.47
N ALA A 161 -5.81 -3.54 20.43
CA ALA A 161 -6.80 -3.08 21.40
C ALA A 161 -6.25 -1.96 22.30
N LYS A 162 -4.98 -2.06 22.71
CA LYS A 162 -4.32 -1.04 23.55
C LYS A 162 -4.10 0.27 22.80
N ASP A 163 -3.68 0.21 21.53
CA ASP A 163 -3.52 1.40 20.69
C ASP A 163 -4.87 2.05 20.36
N SER A 164 -5.90 1.24 20.12
CA SER A 164 -7.27 1.72 19.89
C SER A 164 -7.84 2.41 21.13
N ALA A 165 -7.64 1.83 22.33
CA ALA A 165 -8.04 2.45 23.59
C ALA A 165 -7.31 3.78 23.85
N ARG A 166 -6.00 3.83 23.60
CA ARG A 166 -5.18 5.05 23.76
C ARG A 166 -5.57 6.14 22.75
N SER A 167 -5.94 5.77 21.54
CA SER A 167 -6.48 6.68 20.52
C SER A 167 -7.89 7.19 20.84
N THR A 168 -8.68 6.41 21.58
CA THR A 168 -10.03 6.78 22.01
C THR A 168 -9.96 7.76 23.18
N GLU A 169 -9.06 7.53 24.13
CA GLU A 169 -8.83 8.40 25.29
C GLU A 169 -8.29 9.79 24.90
N THR A 170 -7.45 9.87 23.85
CA THR A 170 -7.02 11.15 23.26
C THR A 170 -8.10 11.82 22.40
N ARG A 171 -9.00 11.04 21.77
CA ARG A 171 -10.17 11.59 21.07
C ARG A 171 -11.24 12.11 22.02
N GLU A 172 -11.27 11.67 23.28
CA GLU A 172 -12.21 12.18 24.27
C GLU A 172 -11.80 13.56 24.84
N ARG A 173 -10.55 13.99 24.64
CA ARG A 173 -10.02 15.26 25.14
C ARG A 173 -9.42 16.07 23.99
N GLU A 174 -10.12 17.11 23.56
CA GLU A 174 -9.66 18.01 22.51
C GLU A 174 -9.17 19.32 23.11
N ILE A 175 -7.96 19.75 22.74
CA ILE A 175 -7.41 21.07 23.04
C ILE A 175 -7.50 21.92 21.76
N ARG A 176 -8.17 23.07 21.83
CA ARG A 176 -8.36 23.99 20.71
C ARG A 176 -7.59 25.28 20.98
N TYR A 177 -6.79 25.67 20.00
CA TYR A 177 -6.08 26.95 19.99
C TYR A 177 -6.84 27.90 19.09
N GLU A 178 -7.35 28.98 19.66
CA GLU A 178 -8.05 30.05 18.94
C GLU A 178 -7.21 31.31 18.98
N ILE A 179 -7.07 31.97 17.84
CA ILE A 179 -6.30 33.21 17.74
C ILE A 179 -7.27 34.37 17.91
N ASP A 180 -7.12 35.15 18.99
CA ASP A 180 -7.90 36.37 19.16
C ASP A 180 -7.29 37.47 18.29
N LEU A 181 -7.91 37.72 17.14
CA LEU A 181 -7.45 38.71 16.17
C LEU A 181 -7.57 40.15 16.68
N THR A 182 -8.51 40.44 17.58
CA THR A 182 -8.74 41.78 18.11
C THR A 182 -7.66 42.12 19.13
N LEU A 183 -7.48 41.26 20.14
CA LEU A 183 -6.43 41.43 21.15
C LEU A 183 -5.04 41.34 20.53
N SER A 184 -4.84 40.46 19.55
CA SER A 184 -3.54 40.35 18.89
C SER A 184 -3.14 41.64 18.16
N ARG A 185 -4.11 42.35 17.59
CA ARG A 185 -3.88 43.63 16.90
C ARG A 185 -3.69 44.78 17.87
N GLU A 186 -4.43 44.81 18.97
CA GLU A 186 -4.30 45.85 20.00
C GLU A 186 -2.95 45.77 20.74
N GLN A 187 -2.48 44.56 21.05
CA GLN A 187 -1.21 44.36 21.76
C GLN A 187 0.00 44.28 20.83
N GLY A 188 -0.21 44.17 19.52
CA GLY A 188 0.87 44.00 18.53
C GLY A 188 1.64 42.68 18.68
N GLN A 189 1.05 41.70 19.36
CA GLN A 189 1.63 40.37 19.62
C GLN A 189 0.55 39.31 19.38
N LEU A 190 0.94 38.10 18.97
CA LEU A 190 -0.02 37.02 18.73
C LEU A 190 -0.60 36.51 20.06
N VAL A 191 -1.89 36.75 20.28
CA VAL A 191 -2.64 36.26 21.43
C VAL A 191 -3.39 34.99 21.04
N ILE A 192 -3.07 33.89 21.72
CA ILE A 192 -3.69 32.59 21.52
C ILE A 192 -4.48 32.23 22.79
N GLU A 193 -5.77 31.98 22.62
CA GLU A 193 -6.61 31.39 23.64
C GLU A 193 -6.58 29.86 23.51
N THR A 194 -6.40 29.18 24.63
CA THR A 194 -6.39 27.71 24.68
C THR A 194 -7.63 27.24 25.43
N SER A 195 -8.52 26.54 24.74
CA SER A 195 -9.70 25.90 25.35
C SER A 195 -9.58 24.38 25.30
N GLN A 196 -10.12 23.71 26.30
CA GLN A 196 -10.17 22.24 26.37
C GLN A 196 -11.61 21.80 26.47
N ARG A 197 -12.02 20.84 25.64
CA ARG A 197 -13.32 20.16 25.76
C ARG A 197 -13.14 18.66 25.94
N GLN A 198 -13.97 18.08 26.81
CA GLN A 198 -13.96 16.66 27.08
C GLN A 198 -15.35 16.08 26.82
N ARG A 199 -15.41 15.02 26.02
CA ARG A 199 -16.67 14.37 25.69
C ARG A 199 -17.27 13.72 26.94
N ARG A 200 -18.53 14.02 27.23
CA ARG A 200 -19.28 13.42 28.34
C ARG A 200 -19.77 12.03 27.94
N GLY A 201 -20.08 11.17 28.92
CA GLY A 201 -20.55 9.80 28.69
C GLY A 201 -21.86 9.67 27.89
N ASN A 202 -22.60 10.78 27.69
CA ASN A 202 -23.79 10.86 26.84
C ASN A 202 -23.48 11.22 25.37
N GLY A 203 -22.19 11.36 25.00
CA GLY A 203 -21.76 11.64 23.63
C GLY A 203 -21.72 13.12 23.24
N GLU A 204 -22.11 14.03 24.14
CA GLU A 204 -22.01 15.50 23.98
C GLU A 204 -20.63 16.03 24.40
N TRP A 205 -20.25 17.20 23.87
CA TRP A 205 -18.95 17.85 24.07
C TRP A 205 -18.97 18.95 25.12
#